data_AF-A0A1F5L037-F1
#
_entry.id   AF-A0A1F5L037-F1
#
_cell.length_a   1.000
_cell.length_b   1.000
_cell.length_c   1.000
_cell.angle_alpha   90.00
_cell.angle_beta   90.00
_cell.angle_gamma   90.00
#
_symmetry.space_group_name_H-M   'P 1'
#
loop_
_entity.id
_entity.type
_entity.pdbx_description
1 polymer ?
#
loop_
_entity_poly.entity_id
_entity_poly.type
_entity_poly.pdbx_seq_one_letter_code
_entity_poly.pdbx_strand_id
1 'polypeptide(L)'
;MSENWQLDDKDYEKLGVELGPIGWGVYYLWNAVAPTGKGSGDPLSGWCLACNKDDDLVFLKTEGYYSNYLLDNPAGGSGRSDDNAYYFMPAGIDVKSRESDSRFMVLKQLFSWRKCPKDLMVKYANWWGGHEVTGKEKEYYIALIKVAWEAKAKKDKAKEEQEEKARAEEEKKRNEEYAYHKKFMEEHPDAHLSIARRHWESGEGWESGED
;
A
#
# COMPACT_ATOMS: atom_id res chain seq x y z
N MET A 1 -27.38 -1.97 7.50
CA MET A 1 -26.28 -1.17 8.07
C MET A 1 -25.04 -2.04 7.98
N SER A 2 -23.99 -1.64 7.27
CA SER A 2 -22.75 -2.43 7.24
C SER A 2 -21.97 -2.12 8.51
N GLU A 3 -21.86 -3.10 9.40
CA GLU A 3 -21.07 -2.97 10.62
C GLU A 3 -19.59 -2.96 10.23
N ASN A 4 -19.00 -1.76 10.17
CA ASN A 4 -17.57 -1.57 10.07
C ASN A 4 -17.03 -1.53 11.51
N TRP A 5 -16.20 -2.52 11.88
CA TRP A 5 -15.60 -2.62 13.21
C TRP A 5 -14.23 -1.93 13.28
N GLN A 6 -13.78 -1.36 12.16
CA GLN A 6 -12.58 -0.54 12.14
C GLN A 6 -12.84 0.83 12.76
N LEU A 7 -11.84 1.27 13.51
CA LEU A 7 -11.75 2.60 14.11
C LEU A 7 -11.38 3.60 13.02
N ASP A 8 -12.03 4.77 13.04
CA ASP A 8 -11.79 5.84 12.08
C ASP A 8 -10.79 6.89 12.62
N ASP A 9 -10.53 7.94 11.84
CA ASP A 9 -9.56 8.98 12.23
C ASP A 9 -9.97 9.72 13.52
N LYS A 10 -11.27 9.81 13.81
CA LYS A 10 -11.74 10.42 15.07
C LYS A 10 -11.45 9.51 16.26
N ASP A 11 -11.54 8.20 16.07
CA ASP A 11 -11.14 7.22 17.07
C ASP A 11 -9.62 7.24 17.28
N TYR A 12 -8.81 7.43 16.24
CA TYR A 12 -7.36 7.61 16.34
C TYR A 12 -6.99 8.83 17.20
N GLU A 13 -7.59 9.98 16.89
CA GLU A 13 -7.36 11.22 17.65
C GLU A 13 -7.78 11.07 19.11
N LYS A 14 -8.96 10.48 19.36
CA LYS A 14 -9.48 10.27 20.71
C LYS A 14 -8.60 9.32 21.53
N LEU A 15 -8.17 8.20 20.94
CA LEU A 15 -7.27 7.26 21.61
C LEU A 15 -5.89 7.89 21.88
N GLY A 16 -5.42 8.75 20.98
CA GLY A 16 -4.19 9.53 21.19
C GLY A 16 -4.28 10.51 22.35
N VAL A 17 -5.43 11.15 22.55
CA VAL A 17 -5.66 12.07 23.66
C VAL A 17 -5.83 11.32 24.99
N GLU A 18 -6.56 10.20 25.01
CA GLU A 18 -6.87 9.48 26.24
C GLU A 18 -5.73 8.58 26.73
N LEU A 19 -4.98 7.96 25.82
CA LEU A 19 -4.00 6.91 26.13
C LEU A 19 -2.59 7.23 25.60
N GLY A 20 -2.39 8.39 24.97
CA GLY A 20 -1.10 8.79 24.41
C GLY A 20 -0.60 7.80 23.35
N PRO A 21 0.72 7.55 23.28
CA PRO A 21 1.31 6.64 22.29
C PRO A 21 0.76 5.21 22.33
N ILE A 22 0.28 4.75 23.50
CA ILE A 22 -0.34 3.42 23.65
C ILE A 22 -1.69 3.39 22.92
N GLY A 23 -2.45 4.49 22.94
CA GLY A 23 -3.71 4.61 22.21
C GLY A 23 -3.55 4.48 20.71
N TRP A 24 -2.52 5.09 20.14
CA TRP A 24 -2.16 4.88 18.73
C TRP A 24 -1.76 3.44 18.45
N GLY A 25 -1.01 2.80 19.35
CA GLY A 25 -0.67 1.38 19.25
C GLY A 25 -1.91 0.50 19.21
N VAL A 26 -2.88 0.73 20.10
CA VAL A 26 -4.17 0.01 20.14
C VAL A 26 -4.98 0.24 18.88
N TYR A 27 -5.02 1.48 18.36
CA TYR A 27 -5.67 1.79 17.09
C TYR A 27 -5.14 0.93 15.94
N TYR A 28 -3.81 0.86 15.79
CA TYR A 28 -3.19 0.05 14.74
C TYR A 28 -3.39 -1.45 14.97
N LEU A 29 -3.27 -1.92 16.22
CA LEU A 29 -3.45 -3.34 16.54
C LEU A 29 -4.89 -3.79 16.27
N TRP A 30 -5.87 -2.97 16.68
CA TRP A 30 -7.28 -3.24 16.47
C TRP A 30 -7.64 -3.23 14.99
N ASN A 31 -7.25 -2.19 14.24
CA ASN A 31 -7.52 -2.14 12.80
C ASN A 31 -6.82 -3.24 11.99
N ALA A 32 -5.75 -3.85 12.53
CA ALA A 32 -5.10 -5.01 11.94
C ALA A 32 -5.87 -6.33 12.12
N VAL A 33 -6.71 -6.45 13.16
CA VAL A 33 -7.45 -7.68 13.49
C VAL A 33 -8.97 -7.53 13.39
N ALA A 34 -9.48 -6.30 13.34
CA ALA A 34 -10.91 -6.02 13.33
C ALA A 34 -11.55 -6.53 12.04
N PRO A 35 -12.71 -7.22 12.12
CA PRO A 35 -13.44 -7.68 10.95
C PRO A 35 -13.85 -6.48 10.09
N THR A 36 -13.23 -6.35 8.93
CA THR A 36 -13.71 -5.42 7.92
C THR A 36 -14.82 -6.09 7.14
N GLY A 37 -16.08 -5.78 7.47
CA GLY A 37 -17.23 -6.34 6.73
C GLY A 37 -17.14 -6.13 5.20
N LYS A 38 -16.36 -5.14 4.75
CA LYS A 38 -16.12 -4.79 3.35
C LYS A 38 -14.64 -4.63 2.96
N GLY A 39 -13.69 -5.00 3.83
CA GLY A 39 -12.26 -4.71 3.66
C GLY A 39 -11.84 -3.33 4.15
N SER A 40 -10.53 -3.12 4.21
CA SER A 40 -9.86 -1.81 4.33
C SER A 40 -8.97 -1.54 3.11
N GLY A 41 -8.35 -0.36 3.03
CA GLY A 41 -7.49 0.02 1.91
C GLY A 41 -8.20 0.89 0.88
N ASP A 42 -7.81 0.76 -0.40
CA ASP A 42 -8.39 1.56 -1.47
C ASP A 42 -9.77 1.02 -1.89
N PRO A 43 -10.76 1.89 -2.16
CA PRO A 43 -12.06 1.46 -2.66
C PRO A 43 -11.91 0.80 -4.04
N LEU A 44 -12.53 -0.36 -4.21
CA LEU A 44 -12.58 -1.06 -5.48
C LEU A 44 -13.59 -0.40 -6.42
N SER A 45 -13.36 -0.49 -7.74
CA SER A 45 -14.35 -0.09 -8.72
C SER A 45 -15.59 -1.01 -8.62
N GLY A 46 -16.75 -0.55 -9.11
CA GLY A 46 -17.98 -1.35 -9.08
C GLY A 46 -17.80 -2.75 -9.71
N TRP A 47 -16.93 -2.82 -10.72
CA TRP A 47 -16.43 -4.05 -11.31
C TRP A 47 -14.92 -4.02 -11.41
N CYS A 48 -14.28 -5.11 -11.02
CA CYS A 48 -12.85 -5.34 -11.16
C CYS A 48 -12.60 -6.45 -12.18
N LEU A 49 -11.50 -6.34 -12.93
CA LEU A 49 -11.07 -7.34 -13.91
C LEU A 49 -9.84 -8.09 -13.37
N ALA A 50 -10.02 -9.34 -12.97
CA ALA A 50 -8.93 -10.17 -12.44
C ALA A 50 -8.26 -10.97 -13.57
N CYS A 51 -6.93 -10.98 -13.56
CA CYS A 51 -6.09 -11.69 -14.53
C CYS A 51 -5.10 -12.62 -13.83
N ASN A 52 -5.04 -13.90 -14.24
CA ASN A 52 -3.95 -14.80 -13.83
C ASN A 52 -2.75 -14.69 -14.80
N LYS A 53 -1.78 -15.59 -14.62
CA LYS A 53 -0.56 -15.68 -15.44
C LYS A 53 -0.75 -16.31 -16.82
N ASP A 54 -1.84 -17.04 -17.02
CA ASP A 54 -2.15 -17.72 -18.28
C ASP A 54 -3.11 -16.86 -19.14
N ASP A 55 -3.14 -15.55 -18.87
CA ASP A 55 -4.03 -14.56 -19.48
C ASP A 55 -5.53 -14.92 -19.33
N ASP A 56 -5.94 -15.74 -18.37
CA ASP A 56 -7.37 -15.93 -18.04
C ASP A 56 -7.93 -14.72 -17.33
N LEU A 57 -9.14 -14.33 -17.72
CA LEU A 57 -9.81 -13.12 -17.27
C LEU A 57 -11.19 -13.42 -16.71
N VAL A 58 -11.49 -12.81 -15.56
CA VAL A 58 -12.82 -12.83 -14.98
C VAL A 58 -13.20 -11.45 -14.45
N PHE A 59 -14.47 -11.10 -14.60
CA PHE A 59 -15.06 -9.94 -13.93
C PHE A 59 -15.52 -10.31 -12.53
N LEU A 60 -15.24 -9.43 -11.57
CA LEU A 60 -15.71 -9.53 -10.18
C LEU A 60 -16.61 -8.31 -9.90
N LYS A 61 -17.78 -8.53 -9.29
CA LYS A 61 -18.67 -7.44 -8.87
C LYS A 61 -18.24 -6.95 -7.48
N THR A 62 -17.42 -5.91 -7.47
CA THR A 62 -16.69 -5.44 -6.27
C THR A 62 -17.25 -4.12 -5.71
N GLU A 63 -18.44 -3.71 -6.15
CA GLU A 63 -19.10 -2.50 -5.66
C GLU A 63 -19.24 -2.48 -4.13
N GLY A 64 -18.70 -1.42 -3.52
CA GLY A 64 -18.78 -1.21 -2.08
C GLY A 64 -17.79 -2.05 -1.26
N TYR A 65 -16.80 -2.67 -1.89
CA TYR A 65 -15.69 -3.37 -1.23
C TYR A 65 -14.37 -2.62 -1.38
N TYR A 66 -13.41 -2.97 -0.53
CA TYR A 66 -12.06 -2.39 -0.49
C TYR A 66 -10.99 -3.44 -0.76
N SER A 67 -9.80 -2.99 -1.17
CA SER A 67 -8.73 -3.86 -1.67
C SER A 67 -8.28 -4.94 -0.68
N ASN A 68 -8.28 -4.70 0.63
CA ASN A 68 -7.90 -5.73 1.60
C ASN A 68 -8.94 -6.85 1.74
N TYR A 69 -10.20 -6.64 1.34
CA TYR A 69 -11.20 -7.71 1.33
C TYR A 69 -10.79 -8.86 0.39
N LEU A 70 -10.05 -8.54 -0.69
CA LEU A 70 -9.50 -9.54 -1.62
C LEU A 70 -8.42 -10.42 -0.95
N LEU A 71 -7.75 -9.91 0.08
CA LEU A 71 -6.77 -10.67 0.86
C LEU A 71 -7.45 -11.62 1.84
N ASP A 72 -8.57 -11.20 2.42
CA ASP A 72 -9.31 -12.03 3.36
C ASP A 72 -10.14 -13.10 2.62
N ASN A 73 -10.44 -12.86 1.34
CA ASN A 73 -11.26 -13.72 0.51
C ASN A 73 -10.55 -14.07 -0.82
N PRO A 74 -9.49 -14.90 -0.78
CA PRO A 74 -8.75 -15.31 -1.97
C PRO A 74 -9.52 -16.33 -2.82
N ALA A 75 -9.11 -16.51 -4.08
CA ALA A 75 -9.64 -17.60 -4.89
C ALA A 75 -9.08 -18.94 -4.37
N GLY A 76 -9.95 -19.94 -4.17
CA GLY A 76 -9.53 -21.31 -3.83
C GLY A 76 -9.20 -21.60 -2.36
N GLY A 77 -9.45 -20.66 -1.44
CA GLY A 77 -9.23 -20.89 0.00
C GLY A 77 -10.11 -20.00 0.89
N SER A 78 -10.06 -20.23 2.21
CA SER A 78 -10.86 -19.49 3.21
C SER A 78 -10.02 -18.62 4.15
N GLY A 79 -9.05 -17.88 3.61
CA GLY A 79 -8.36 -16.82 4.34
C GLY A 79 -6.84 -16.77 4.13
N ARG A 80 -6.20 -15.80 4.79
CA ARG A 80 -4.76 -15.45 4.67
C ARG A 80 -3.76 -16.58 4.95
N SER A 81 -4.18 -17.68 5.56
CA SER A 81 -3.31 -18.80 5.99
C SER A 81 -3.56 -20.09 5.22
N ASP A 82 -4.39 -20.07 4.18
CA ASP A 82 -4.63 -21.25 3.35
C ASP A 82 -3.53 -21.37 2.29
N ASP A 83 -2.78 -22.48 2.32
CA ASP A 83 -1.74 -22.77 1.34
C ASP A 83 -2.29 -22.82 -0.10
N ASN A 84 -3.60 -23.10 -0.26
CA ASN A 84 -4.30 -23.15 -1.55
C ASN A 84 -4.94 -21.82 -1.97
N ALA A 85 -4.74 -20.74 -1.21
CA ALA A 85 -5.26 -19.42 -1.55
C ALA A 85 -4.49 -18.75 -2.70
N TYR A 86 -5.25 -18.23 -3.65
CA TYR A 86 -4.76 -17.39 -4.74
C TYR A 86 -5.24 -15.96 -4.56
N TYR A 87 -4.32 -15.11 -4.11
CA TYR A 87 -4.60 -13.71 -3.80
C TYR A 87 -4.52 -12.83 -5.04
N PHE A 88 -5.51 -11.94 -5.17
CA PHE A 88 -5.57 -10.92 -6.20
C PHE A 88 -5.52 -9.54 -5.55
N MET A 89 -4.73 -8.64 -6.13
CA MET A 89 -4.55 -7.28 -5.62
C MET A 89 -4.63 -6.26 -6.75
N PRO A 90 -5.03 -5.02 -6.47
CA PRO A 90 -4.97 -3.93 -7.45
C PRO A 90 -3.60 -3.84 -8.11
N ALA A 91 -3.58 -3.91 -9.44
CA ALA A 91 -2.36 -3.80 -10.22
C ALA A 91 -1.89 -2.33 -10.33
N GLY A 92 -2.68 -1.37 -9.83
CA GLY A 92 -2.48 0.07 -10.02
C GLY A 92 -2.59 0.49 -11.48
N ILE A 93 -3.39 -0.23 -12.26
CA ILE A 93 -3.83 0.11 -13.60
C ILE A 93 -5.33 -0.17 -13.72
N ASP A 94 -5.96 0.48 -14.68
CA ASP A 94 -7.38 0.40 -14.95
C ASP A 94 -7.64 0.49 -16.46
N VAL A 95 -8.66 -0.22 -16.93
CA VAL A 95 -8.99 -0.35 -18.36
C VAL A 95 -10.40 0.15 -18.64
N LYS A 96 -10.59 0.79 -19.80
CA LYS A 96 -11.90 1.29 -20.22
C LYS A 96 -12.80 0.12 -20.63
N SER A 97 -14.08 0.20 -20.27
CA SER A 97 -15.13 -0.68 -20.77
C SER A 97 -15.23 -0.60 -22.29
N ARG A 98 -15.53 -1.74 -22.92
CA ARG A 98 -15.78 -1.81 -24.36
C ARG A 98 -17.06 -1.09 -24.78
N GLU A 99 -18.07 -1.07 -23.91
CA GLU A 99 -19.45 -0.69 -24.25
C GLU A 99 -19.89 0.61 -23.55
N SER A 100 -19.10 1.12 -22.61
CA SER A 100 -19.45 2.29 -21.81
C SER A 100 -18.22 3.13 -21.46
N ASP A 101 -18.46 4.28 -20.84
CA ASP A 101 -17.39 5.12 -20.30
C ASP A 101 -16.85 4.66 -18.94
N SER A 102 -17.38 3.55 -18.41
CA SER A 102 -16.90 2.94 -17.18
C SER A 102 -15.44 2.48 -17.29
N ARG A 103 -14.72 2.50 -16.17
CA ARG A 103 -13.34 1.99 -16.06
C ARG A 103 -13.29 0.89 -15.02
N PHE A 104 -12.57 -0.18 -15.33
CA PHE A 104 -12.43 -1.36 -14.48
C PHE A 104 -11.01 -1.41 -13.93
N MET A 105 -10.88 -1.44 -12.62
CA MET A 105 -9.60 -1.69 -11.97
C MET A 105 -9.14 -3.11 -12.32
N VAL A 106 -7.87 -3.25 -12.69
CA VAL A 106 -7.28 -4.56 -12.99
C VAL A 106 -6.68 -5.14 -11.72
N LEU A 107 -7.03 -6.38 -11.41
CA LEU A 107 -6.45 -7.15 -10.32
C LEU A 107 -5.44 -8.13 -10.88
N LYS A 108 -4.23 -8.14 -10.31
CA LYS A 108 -3.18 -9.10 -10.63
C LYS A 108 -3.03 -10.09 -9.50
N GLN A 109 -2.61 -11.30 -9.85
CA GLN A 109 -2.22 -12.30 -8.87
C GLN A 109 -0.97 -11.82 -8.10
N LEU A 110 -1.03 -11.85 -6.76
CA LEU A 110 0.02 -11.31 -5.88
C LEU A 110 1.29 -12.17 -5.87
N PHE A 111 1.14 -13.49 -5.68
CA PHE A 111 2.27 -14.41 -5.57
C PHE A 111 2.55 -15.08 -6.91
N SER A 112 3.79 -14.95 -7.37
CA SER A 112 4.19 -15.31 -8.73
C SER A 112 4.57 -16.78 -8.89
N TRP A 113 4.85 -17.52 -7.82
CA TRP A 113 5.32 -18.91 -7.93
C TRP A 113 4.20 -19.93 -8.19
N ARG A 114 2.95 -19.60 -7.84
CA ARG A 114 1.79 -20.50 -8.05
C ARG A 114 0.90 -19.91 -9.12
N LYS A 115 0.39 -20.71 -10.05
CA LYS A 115 -0.60 -20.25 -11.04
C LYS A 115 -2.01 -20.56 -10.55
N CYS A 116 -2.91 -19.58 -10.58
CA CYS A 116 -4.32 -19.80 -10.31
C CYS A 116 -4.96 -20.49 -11.53
N PRO A 117 -5.43 -21.74 -11.41
CA PRO A 117 -6.13 -22.44 -12.48
C PRO A 117 -7.39 -21.69 -12.91
N LYS A 118 -7.73 -21.82 -14.19
CA LYS A 118 -8.91 -21.19 -14.78
C LYS A 118 -10.21 -21.53 -14.05
N ASP A 119 -10.42 -22.79 -13.68
CA ASP A 119 -11.64 -23.24 -13.00
C ASP A 119 -11.82 -22.57 -11.63
N LEU A 120 -10.72 -22.34 -10.91
CA LEU A 120 -10.73 -21.59 -9.65
C LEU A 120 -11.04 -20.11 -9.87
N MET A 121 -10.51 -19.49 -10.95
CA MET A 121 -10.89 -18.12 -11.31
C MET A 121 -12.39 -17.99 -11.61
N VAL A 122 -12.96 -18.94 -12.35
CA VAL A 122 -14.39 -18.92 -12.68
C VAL A 122 -15.24 -19.12 -11.43
N LYS A 123 -14.88 -20.07 -10.55
CA LYS A 123 -15.55 -20.24 -9.25
C LYS A 123 -15.47 -18.97 -8.41
N TYR A 124 -14.32 -18.30 -8.41
CA TYR A 124 -14.13 -17.05 -7.68
C TYR A 124 -15.01 -15.94 -8.25
N ALA A 125 -15.09 -15.81 -9.57
CA ALA A 125 -15.98 -14.89 -10.25
C ALA A 125 -17.45 -15.14 -9.86
N ASN A 126 -17.89 -16.39 -9.89
CA ASN A 126 -19.25 -16.76 -9.50
C ASN A 126 -19.55 -16.40 -8.04
N TRP A 127 -18.60 -16.62 -7.13
CA TRP A 127 -18.74 -16.22 -5.71
C TRP A 127 -18.92 -14.71 -5.56
N TRP A 128 -18.18 -13.92 -6.34
CA TRP A 128 -18.33 -12.47 -6.44
C TRP A 128 -19.56 -12.01 -7.23
N GLY A 129 -20.39 -12.90 -7.78
CA GLY A 129 -21.51 -12.53 -8.65
C GLY A 129 -21.06 -11.93 -10.00
N GLY A 130 -19.85 -12.26 -10.44
CA GLY A 130 -19.30 -11.90 -11.74
C GLY A 130 -19.27 -13.07 -12.73
N HIS A 131 -18.39 -13.00 -13.73
CA HIS A 131 -18.40 -13.96 -14.84
C HIS A 131 -17.02 -14.11 -15.51
N GLU A 132 -16.86 -15.19 -16.27
CA GLU A 132 -15.68 -15.44 -17.10
C GLU A 132 -15.71 -14.57 -18.36
N VAL A 133 -14.57 -13.96 -18.69
CA VAL A 133 -14.39 -13.19 -19.92
C VAL A 133 -13.78 -14.07 -20.99
N THR A 134 -14.46 -14.18 -22.14
CA THR A 134 -14.08 -15.11 -23.22
C THR A 134 -14.10 -14.46 -24.60
N GLY A 135 -13.56 -15.16 -25.61
CA GLY A 135 -13.60 -14.74 -27.01
C GLY A 135 -13.01 -13.35 -27.28
N LYS A 136 -13.66 -12.58 -28.16
CA LYS A 136 -13.20 -11.25 -28.57
C LYS A 136 -13.15 -10.23 -27.42
N GLU A 137 -13.97 -10.41 -26.40
CA GLU A 137 -13.95 -9.56 -25.22
C GLU A 137 -12.67 -9.77 -24.41
N LYS A 138 -12.26 -11.02 -24.24
CA LYS A 138 -10.98 -11.38 -23.60
C LYS A 138 -9.81 -10.74 -24.35
N GLU A 139 -9.77 -10.87 -25.68
CA GLU A 139 -8.73 -10.27 -26.51
C GLU A 139 -8.64 -8.76 -26.36
N TYR A 140 -9.80 -8.08 -26.34
CA TYR A 140 -9.88 -6.63 -26.14
C TYR A 140 -9.25 -6.19 -24.82
N TYR A 141 -9.66 -6.81 -23.70
CA TYR A 141 -9.13 -6.41 -22.40
C TYR A 141 -7.67 -6.80 -22.20
N ILE A 142 -7.22 -7.96 -22.69
CA ILE A 142 -5.80 -8.34 -22.65
C ILE A 142 -4.94 -7.28 -23.36
N ALA A 143 -5.36 -6.81 -24.54
CA ALA A 143 -4.62 -5.79 -25.26
C ALA A 143 -4.51 -4.49 -24.45
N LEU A 144 -5.60 -4.04 -23.83
CA LEU A 144 -5.60 -2.85 -22.96
C LEU A 144 -4.72 -3.02 -21.72
N ILE A 145 -4.78 -4.19 -21.07
CA ILE A 145 -3.96 -4.51 -19.89
C ILE A 145 -2.47 -4.46 -20.25
N LYS A 146 -2.07 -5.05 -21.37
CA LYS A 146 -0.67 -5.06 -21.83
C LYS A 146 -0.16 -3.63 -22.07
N VAL A 147 -0.93 -2.81 -22.79
CA VAL A 147 -0.58 -1.39 -23.02
C VAL A 147 -0.49 -0.63 -21.70
N ALA A 148 -1.42 -0.85 -20.76
CA ALA A 148 -1.41 -0.18 -19.47
C ALA A 148 -0.22 -0.61 -18.59
N TRP A 149 0.17 -1.88 -18.61
CA TRP A 149 1.37 -2.36 -17.90
C TRP A 149 2.65 -1.78 -18.48
N GLU A 150 2.78 -1.70 -19.80
CA GLU A 150 3.95 -1.05 -20.43
C GLU A 150 4.05 0.43 -20.09
N ALA A 151 2.91 1.15 -20.13
CA ALA A 151 2.86 2.55 -19.74
C ALA A 151 3.22 2.75 -18.27
N LYS A 152 2.73 1.88 -17.39
CA LYS A 152 3.07 1.89 -15.96
C LYS A 152 4.56 1.60 -15.75
N ALA A 153 5.11 0.56 -16.37
CA ALA A 153 6.53 0.21 -16.24
C ALA A 153 7.46 1.36 -16.68
N LYS A 154 7.09 2.11 -17.72
CA LYS A 154 7.84 3.32 -18.14
C LYS A 154 7.79 4.42 -17.09
N LYS A 155 6.62 4.67 -16.48
CA LYS A 155 6.47 5.66 -15.40
C LYS A 155 7.23 5.26 -14.15
N ASP A 156 7.14 3.99 -13.75
CA ASP A 156 7.80 3.46 -12.56
C ASP A 156 9.34 3.57 -12.70
N LYS A 157 9.91 3.23 -13.87
CA LYS A 157 11.33 3.44 -14.16
C LYS A 157 11.75 4.91 -14.10
N ALA A 158 10.98 5.80 -14.71
CA ALA A 158 11.27 7.23 -14.67
C ALA A 158 11.22 7.80 -13.24
N LYS A 159 10.30 7.30 -12.41
CA LYS A 159 10.19 7.67 -11.01
C LYS A 159 11.39 7.15 -10.20
N GLU A 160 11.80 5.90 -10.42
CA GLU A 160 12.97 5.30 -9.78
C GLU A 160 14.26 6.08 -10.10
N GLU A 161 14.47 6.45 -11.37
CA GLU A 161 15.60 7.28 -11.79
C GLU A 161 15.59 8.68 -11.15
N GLN A 162 14.41 9.28 -10.94
CA GLN A 162 14.28 10.55 -10.25
C GLN A 162 14.58 10.43 -8.75
N GLU A 163 14.08 9.38 -8.10
CA GLU A 163 14.34 9.11 -6.68
C GLU A 163 15.81 8.75 -6.42
N GLU A 164 16.47 8.05 -7.33
CA GLU A 164 17.91 7.79 -7.25
C GLU A 164 18.72 9.08 -7.37
N LYS A 165 18.38 9.97 -8.32
CA LYS A 165 19.03 11.29 -8.46
C LYS A 165 18.81 12.16 -7.22
N ALA A 166 17.59 12.18 -6.68
CA ALA A 166 17.27 12.92 -5.46
C ALA A 166 18.07 12.39 -4.26
N ARG A 167 18.17 11.07 -4.09
CA ARG A 167 18.99 10.45 -3.03
C ARG A 167 20.47 10.78 -3.19
N ALA A 168 21.01 10.74 -4.40
CA ALA A 168 22.39 11.11 -4.68
C ALA A 168 22.67 12.60 -4.38
N GLU A 169 21.73 13.49 -4.67
CA GLU A 169 21.84 14.91 -4.34
C GLU A 169 21.77 15.16 -2.82
N GLU A 170 20.86 14.49 -2.11
CA GLU A 170 20.79 14.54 -0.65
C GLU A 170 22.06 14.00 0.02
N GLU A 171 22.62 12.91 -0.49
CA GLU A 171 23.88 12.34 0.01
C GLU A 171 25.05 13.30 -0.24
N LYS A 172 25.11 13.94 -1.41
CA LYS A 172 26.12 14.94 -1.72
C LYS A 172 26.02 16.15 -0.79
N LYS A 173 24.82 16.69 -0.56
CA LYS A 173 24.60 17.80 0.38
C LYS A 173 25.01 17.42 1.80
N ARG A 174 24.63 16.23 2.26
CA ARG A 174 25.02 15.71 3.58
C ARG A 174 26.53 15.58 3.73
N ASN A 175 27.22 15.09 2.68
CA ASN A 175 28.67 14.97 2.68
C ASN A 175 29.37 16.34 2.65
N GLU A 176 28.83 17.31 1.92
CA GLU A 176 29.33 18.70 1.90
C GLU A 176 29.14 19.40 3.25
N GLU A 177 27.97 19.24 3.88
CA GLU A 177 27.70 19.72 5.24
C GLU A 177 28.63 19.08 6.27
N TYR A 178 28.83 17.76 6.19
CA TYR A 178 29.74 17.05 7.09
C TYR A 178 31.19 17.51 6.90
N ALA A 179 31.64 17.71 5.66
CA ALA A 179 32.98 18.22 5.37
C ALA A 179 33.17 19.66 5.86
N TYR A 180 32.16 20.52 5.69
CA TYR A 180 32.16 21.88 6.22
C TYR A 180 32.21 21.87 7.75
N HIS A 181 31.34 21.09 8.40
CA HIS A 181 31.30 20.97 9.86
C HIS A 181 32.64 20.47 10.41
N LYS A 182 33.23 19.45 9.77
CA LYS A 182 34.54 18.93 10.16
C LYS A 182 35.62 20.01 10.09
N LYS A 183 35.71 20.75 8.97
CA LYS A 183 36.67 21.87 8.83
C LYS A 183 36.43 22.97 9.85
N PHE A 184 35.18 23.33 10.09
CA PHE A 184 34.81 24.33 11.09
C PHE A 184 35.29 23.93 12.50
N MET A 185 35.15 22.64 12.86
CA MET A 185 35.63 22.12 14.14
C MET A 185 37.15 22.04 14.25
N GLU A 186 37.86 21.82 13.12
CA GLU A 186 39.33 21.87 13.06
C GLU A 186 39.87 23.31 13.18
N GLU A 187 39.22 24.28 12.54
CA GLU A 187 39.59 25.72 12.58
C GLU A 187 39.18 26.39 13.90
N HIS A 188 38.13 25.89 14.55
CA HIS A 188 37.63 26.36 15.83
C HIS A 188 37.59 25.21 16.84
N PRO A 189 38.76 24.75 17.33
CA PRO A 189 38.84 23.60 18.23
C PRO A 189 38.06 23.82 19.53
N ASP A 190 37.82 25.07 19.96
CA ASP A 190 37.05 25.40 21.16
C ASP A 190 35.55 25.63 20.88
N ALA A 191 35.08 25.52 19.63
CA ALA A 191 33.68 25.74 19.29
C ALA A 191 32.74 24.73 20.00
N HIS A 192 33.23 23.51 20.26
CA HIS A 192 32.51 22.51 21.06
C HIS A 192 32.22 22.98 22.51
N LEU A 193 33.11 23.79 23.09
CA LEU A 193 32.94 24.35 24.44
C LEU A 193 31.88 25.45 24.47
N SER A 194 31.65 26.15 23.35
CA SER A 194 30.61 27.19 23.26
C SER A 194 29.19 26.62 23.20
N ILE A 195 29.02 25.41 22.63
CA ILE A 195 27.73 24.69 22.61
C ILE A 195 27.43 24.10 24.00
N ALA A 196 28.44 23.53 24.66
CA ALA A 196 28.32 23.04 26.05
C ALA A 196 28.06 24.17 27.05
N ARG A 197 28.72 25.33 26.89
CA ARG A 197 28.49 26.51 27.73
C ARG A 197 27.09 27.11 27.52
N ARG A 198 26.56 27.10 26.30
CA ARG A 198 25.18 27.58 26.03
C ARG A 198 24.11 26.70 26.68
N HIS A 199 24.34 25.39 26.78
CA HIS A 199 23.49 24.45 27.55
C HIS A 199 23.63 24.63 29.07
N TRP A 200 24.82 25.02 29.56
CA TRP A 200 25.07 25.28 30.97
C TRP A 200 24.51 26.65 31.42
N GLU A 201 24.54 27.67 30.55
CA GLU A 201 24.02 29.02 30.81
C GLU A 201 22.51 29.16 30.56
N SER A 202 21.87 28.23 29.83
CA SER A 202 20.42 28.25 29.57
C SER A 202 19.56 27.67 30.70
N GLY A 203 20.16 27.12 31.77
CA GLY A 203 19.46 26.85 33.02
C GLY A 203 18.27 25.89 32.95
N GLU A 204 18.21 24.98 31.96
CA GLU A 204 17.26 23.85 32.01
C GLU A 204 17.87 22.76 32.87
N GLY A 205 17.67 22.92 34.18
CA GLY A 205 18.11 21.98 35.20
C GLY A 205 17.55 20.59 34.94
N TRP A 206 18.44 19.60 34.95
CA TRP A 206 18.07 18.24 35.28
C TRP A 206 17.55 18.23 36.72
N GLU A 207 16.23 18.23 36.91
CA GLU A 207 15.64 17.76 38.16
C GLU A 207 15.87 16.23 38.23
N SER A 208 16.96 15.85 38.89
CA SER A 208 17.09 14.50 39.43
C SER A 208 16.11 14.38 40.59
N GLY A 209 14.93 13.80 40.31
CA GLY A 209 14.02 13.34 41.35
C GLY A 209 14.73 12.31 42.23
N GLU A 210 14.91 12.66 43.49
CA GLU A 210 15.26 11.73 44.57
C GLU A 210 14.18 10.65 44.72
N ASP A 211 14.61 9.41 44.86
CA ASP A 211 14.16 8.46 45.89
C ASP A 211 15.30 7.47 46.18
#